data_AF-A0A1U7NGI4-F1
#
_entry.id   AF-A0A1U7NGI4-F1
#
_cell.length_a   1.000
_cell.length_b   1.000
_cell.length_c   1.000
_cell.angle_alpha   90.00
_cell.angle_beta   90.00
_cell.angle_gamma   90.00
#
_symmetry.space_group_name_H-M   'P 1'
#
loop_
_entity.id
_entity.type
_entity.pdbx_description
1 polymer ?
#
loop_
_entity_poly.entity_id
_entity_poly.type
_entity_poly.pdbx_seq_one_letter_code
_entity_poly.pdbx_strand_id
1 'polypeptide(L)'
;MTLQLYAWNDFFDHPYKGHKHDYRSVSAKGNIRIIDLKENPELFEHSYRLLMSCNGRTPKPLSEHKGINAMNIGEIFCPWDKISAKSEFPLRTVEDVPFINVYERPEDNTPFDISDIIAKRKKQS
;
A
#
# COMPACT_ATOMS: atom_id res chain seq x y z
N MET A 1 -9.94 -5.64 12.73
CA MET A 1 -10.24 -4.92 11.46
C MET A 1 -9.20 -5.31 10.41
N THR A 2 -9.56 -5.31 9.12
CA THR A 2 -8.59 -5.53 8.02
C THR A 2 -8.52 -4.25 7.19
N LEU A 3 -7.33 -3.69 7.05
CA LEU A 3 -7.05 -2.63 6.07
C LEU A 3 -6.44 -3.29 4.83
N GLN A 4 -6.93 -2.92 3.65
CA GLN A 4 -6.37 -3.35 2.38
C GLN A 4 -6.02 -2.13 1.55
N LEU A 5 -4.75 -2.04 1.16
CA LEU A 5 -4.24 -1.04 0.23
C LEU A 5 -3.85 -1.77 -1.05
N TYR A 6 -4.25 -1.23 -2.19
CA TYR A 6 -3.98 -1.81 -3.48
C TYR A 6 -3.66 -0.73 -4.50
N ALA A 7 -2.78 -1.06 -5.41
CA ALA A 7 -2.42 -0.26 -6.57
C ALA A 7 -2.34 -1.19 -7.77
N TRP A 8 -2.72 -0.68 -8.94
CA TRP A 8 -2.67 -1.45 -10.18
C TRP A 8 -2.27 -0.54 -11.33
N ASN A 9 -1.67 -1.16 -12.34
CA ASN A 9 -1.35 -0.54 -13.62
C ASN A 9 -1.87 -1.45 -14.74
N ASP A 10 -2.78 -0.93 -15.56
CA ASP A 10 -3.40 -1.67 -16.65
C ASP A 10 -2.73 -1.29 -17.98
N PHE A 11 -2.50 -2.28 -18.84
CA PHE A 11 -1.83 -2.13 -20.14
C PHE A 11 -2.35 -3.17 -21.14
N PHE A 12 -3.65 -3.11 -21.42
CA PHE A 12 -4.35 -4.10 -22.25
C PHE A 12 -3.83 -4.22 -23.68
N ASP A 13 -3.33 -3.11 -24.23
CA ASP A 13 -2.86 -2.94 -25.59
C ASP A 13 -1.37 -3.26 -25.76
N HIS A 14 -0.61 -3.26 -24.65
CA HIS A 14 0.82 -3.60 -24.62
C HIS A 14 1.11 -4.67 -23.56
N PRO A 15 0.63 -5.92 -23.75
CA PRO A 15 0.87 -7.00 -22.79
C PRO A 15 2.37 -7.19 -22.53
N TYR A 16 2.72 -7.44 -21.26
CA TYR A 16 4.10 -7.70 -20.85
C TYR A 16 4.23 -9.08 -20.24
N LYS A 17 5.08 -9.92 -20.82
CA LYS A 17 5.31 -11.32 -20.41
C LYS A 17 4.03 -12.15 -20.28
N GLY A 18 3.03 -11.86 -21.12
CA GLY A 18 1.72 -12.51 -21.11
C GLY A 18 0.69 -11.92 -20.11
N HIS A 19 1.03 -10.85 -19.40
CA HIS A 19 0.12 -10.14 -18.49
C HIS A 19 -0.41 -8.86 -19.14
N LYS A 20 -1.64 -8.46 -18.80
CA LYS A 20 -2.26 -7.18 -19.22
C LYS A 20 -2.43 -6.17 -18.08
N HIS A 21 -2.05 -6.60 -16.89
CA HIS A 21 -2.24 -5.93 -15.62
C HIS A 21 -1.04 -6.24 -14.73
N ASP A 22 -0.63 -5.26 -13.93
CA ASP A 22 0.27 -5.44 -12.81
C ASP A 22 -0.45 -4.93 -11.56
N TYR A 23 -0.81 -5.84 -10.66
CA TYR A 23 -1.48 -5.53 -9.40
C TYR A 23 -0.57 -5.78 -8.19
N ARG A 24 -0.61 -4.84 -7.24
CA ARG A 24 0.14 -4.89 -5.98
C ARG A 24 -0.78 -4.57 -4.83
N SER A 25 -0.72 -5.35 -3.77
CA SER A 25 -1.50 -5.07 -2.56
C SER A 25 -0.79 -5.42 -1.27
N VAL A 26 -1.16 -4.68 -0.23
CA VAL A 26 -0.81 -4.94 1.15
C VAL A 26 -2.10 -5.05 1.94
N SER A 27 -2.26 -6.16 2.64
CA SER A 27 -3.34 -6.37 3.60
C SER A 27 -2.75 -6.42 5.00
N ALA A 28 -3.28 -5.59 5.89
CA ALA A 28 -2.86 -5.52 7.28
C ALA A 28 -4.07 -5.81 8.18
N LYS A 29 -3.95 -6.82 9.04
CA LYS A 29 -4.98 -7.17 10.03
C LYS A 29 -4.55 -6.66 11.39
N GLY A 30 -5.39 -5.83 12.00
CA GLY A 30 -5.05 -5.15 13.23
C GLY A 30 -6.24 -4.64 14.02
N ASN A 31 -5.89 -3.93 15.09
CA ASN A 31 -6.84 -3.24 15.96
C ASN A 31 -6.85 -1.76 15.60
N ILE A 32 -8.03 -1.14 15.68
CA ILE A 32 -8.15 0.31 15.58
C ILE A 32 -8.13 0.90 16.99
N ARG A 33 -7.40 1.98 17.18
CA ARG A 33 -7.48 2.82 18.37
C ARG A 33 -7.86 4.23 17.91
N ILE A 34 -8.94 4.76 18.47
CA ILE A 34 -9.32 6.15 18.25
C ILE A 34 -8.34 7.04 19.02
N ILE A 35 -7.83 8.06 18.35
CA ILE A 35 -7.01 9.11 18.94
C ILE A 35 -7.98 10.20 19.36
N ASP A 36 -8.19 10.36 20.66
CA ASP A 36 -9.05 11.40 21.20
C ASP A 36 -8.27 12.72 21.34
N LEU A 37 -8.83 13.80 20.81
CA LEU A 37 -8.21 15.14 20.83
C LEU A 37 -8.02 15.67 22.27
N LYS A 38 -8.92 15.35 23.20
CA LYS A 38 -8.84 15.80 24.59
C LYS A 38 -7.83 14.98 25.37
N GLU A 39 -7.72 13.68 25.10
CA GLU A 39 -6.77 12.81 25.78
C GLU A 39 -5.33 12.99 25.27
N ASN A 40 -5.14 13.17 23.96
CA ASN A 40 -3.82 13.32 23.35
C ASN A 40 -3.83 14.32 22.17
N PRO A 41 -3.83 15.63 22.44
CA PRO A 41 -3.93 16.66 21.40
C PRO A 41 -2.73 16.66 20.46
N GLU A 42 -1.53 16.36 20.95
CA GLU A 42 -0.31 16.34 20.13
C GLU A 42 -0.36 15.21 19.09
N LEU A 43 -0.73 14.00 19.51
CA LEU A 43 -0.87 12.87 18.59
C LEU A 43 -2.01 13.11 17.59
N PHE A 44 -3.11 13.73 18.04
CA PHE A 44 -4.21 14.09 17.15
C PHE A 44 -3.77 15.08 16.07
N GLU A 45 -3.07 16.16 16.46
CA GLU A 45 -2.58 17.17 15.51
C GLU A 45 -1.57 16.56 14.52
N HIS A 46 -0.62 15.77 15.01
CA HIS A 46 0.32 15.06 14.16
C HIS A 46 -0.39 14.18 13.12
N SER A 47 -1.35 13.38 13.58
CA SER A 47 -2.11 12.46 12.73
C SER A 47 -2.97 13.19 11.70
N TYR A 48 -3.60 14.30 12.09
CA TYR A 48 -4.35 15.17 11.17
C TYR A 48 -3.42 15.75 10.09
N ARG A 49 -2.26 16.28 10.47
CA ARG A 49 -1.29 16.84 9.51
C ARG A 49 -0.80 15.78 8.52
N LEU A 50 -0.51 14.57 9.02
CA LEU A 50 -0.11 13.43 8.19
C LEU A 50 -1.22 13.03 7.22
N LEU A 51 -2.47 12.93 7.68
CA LEU A 51 -3.61 12.62 6.81
C LEU A 51 -3.80 13.65 5.71
N MET A 52 -3.66 14.95 6.02
CA MET A 52 -3.76 15.99 5.00
C MET A 52 -2.62 15.91 3.99
N SER A 53 -1.37 15.78 4.44
CA SER A 53 -0.21 15.75 3.55
C SER A 53 -0.18 14.50 2.65
N CYS A 54 -0.53 13.33 3.19
CA CYS A 54 -0.65 12.09 2.40
C CYS A 54 -1.71 12.18 1.30
N ASN A 55 -2.70 13.07 1.45
CA ASN A 55 -3.73 13.34 0.44
C ASN A 55 -3.42 14.57 -0.43
N GLY A 56 -2.18 15.08 -0.42
CA GLY A 56 -1.75 16.24 -1.21
C GLY A 56 -2.42 17.54 -0.79
N ARG A 57 -2.90 17.65 0.45
CA ARG A 57 -3.55 18.85 0.99
C ARG A 57 -2.64 19.60 1.94
N THR A 58 -2.67 20.92 1.89
CA THR A 58 -1.99 21.77 2.87
C THR A 58 -2.77 21.77 4.18
N PRO A 59 -2.22 21.25 5.29
CA PRO A 59 -2.91 21.25 6.57
C PRO A 59 -3.03 22.67 7.11
N LYS A 60 -4.26 23.08 7.47
CA LYS A 60 -4.50 24.29 8.26
C LYS A 60 -4.36 24.00 9.76
N PRO A 61 -3.98 24.97 10.60
CA PRO A 61 -3.98 24.82 12.05
C PRO A 61 -5.32 24.31 12.58
N LEU A 62 -5.30 23.46 13.62
CA LEU A 62 -6.53 22.90 14.19
C LEU A 62 -7.50 23.97 14.70
N SER A 63 -6.97 25.08 15.22
CA SER A 63 -7.73 26.23 15.71
C SER A 63 -8.60 26.90 14.64
N GLU A 64 -8.23 26.77 13.37
CA GLU A 64 -8.99 27.31 12.23
C GLU A 64 -10.10 26.36 11.76
N HIS A 65 -10.12 25.11 12.22
CA HIS A 65 -11.09 24.11 11.81
C HIS A 65 -12.34 24.11 12.69
N LYS A 66 -13.42 24.75 12.20
CA LYS A 66 -14.73 24.81 12.88
C LYS A 66 -15.38 23.45 13.17
N GLY A 67 -14.90 22.37 12.57
CA GLY A 67 -15.43 21.01 12.70
C GLY A 67 -14.43 20.00 13.26
N ILE A 68 -13.29 20.42 13.83
CA ILE A 68 -12.25 19.47 14.24
C ILE A 68 -12.72 18.48 15.29
N ASN A 69 -13.58 18.94 16.22
CA ASN A 69 -14.16 18.11 17.28
C ASN A 69 -15.14 17.06 16.75
N ALA A 70 -15.60 17.16 15.50
CA ALA A 70 -16.44 16.15 14.86
C ALA A 70 -15.63 15.11 14.05
N MET A 71 -14.31 15.28 13.95
CA MET A 71 -13.44 14.36 13.22
C MET A 71 -12.94 13.26 14.16
N ASN A 72 -13.21 12.01 13.80
CA ASN A 72 -12.57 10.86 14.43
C ASN A 72 -11.31 10.50 13.65
N ILE A 73 -10.16 10.53 14.32
CA ILE A 73 -8.91 10.01 13.78
C ILE A 73 -8.60 8.71 14.49
N GLY A 74 -8.34 7.65 13.73
CA GLY A 74 -7.95 6.36 14.25
C GLY A 74 -6.59 5.95 13.73
N GLU A 75 -5.76 5.39 14.60
CA GLU A 75 -4.59 4.64 14.18
C GLU A 75 -4.94 3.15 14.09
N ILE A 76 -4.28 2.46 13.17
CA ILE A 76 -4.42 1.02 13.00
C ILE A 76 -3.11 0.37 13.41
N PHE A 77 -3.11 -0.34 14.53
CA PHE A 77 -1.96 -1.10 14.98
C PHE A 77 -2.04 -2.53 14.43
N CYS A 78 -1.05 -2.89 13.60
CA CYS A 78 -0.94 -4.21 12.99
C CYS A 78 0.38 -4.88 13.39
N PRO A 79 0.33 -6.05 14.05
CA PRO A 79 1.52 -6.89 14.21
C PRO A 79 2.11 -7.26 12.84
N TRP A 80 3.45 -7.30 12.72
CA TRP A 80 4.13 -7.61 11.46
C TRP A 80 3.76 -8.97 10.87
N ASP A 81 3.53 -9.97 11.72
CA ASP A 81 3.08 -11.31 11.31
C ASP A 81 1.63 -11.35 10.80
N LYS A 82 0.90 -10.23 10.92
CA LYS A 82 -0.47 -10.04 10.43
C LYS A 82 -0.54 -9.11 9.21
N ILE A 83 0.62 -8.78 8.64
CA ILE A 83 0.76 -8.05 7.39
C ILE A 83 1.11 -9.06 6.30
N SER A 84 0.36 -9.02 5.19
CA SER A 84 0.62 -9.82 4.00
C SER A 84 0.65 -8.93 2.78
N ALA A 85 1.58 -9.16 1.87
CA ALA A 85 1.65 -8.49 0.58
C ALA A 85 1.46 -9.49 -0.56
N LYS A 86 0.88 -9.02 -1.67
CA LYS A 86 0.72 -9.76 -2.91
C LYS A 86 1.18 -8.89 -4.08
N SER A 87 1.85 -9.51 -5.03
CA SER A 87 2.19 -8.93 -6.33
C SER A 87 1.81 -9.94 -7.41
N GLU A 88 1.37 -9.47 -8.57
CA GLU A 88 1.18 -10.31 -9.75
C GLU A 88 2.50 -10.62 -10.43
N PHE A 89 3.42 -9.65 -10.46
CA PHE A 89 4.77 -9.86 -10.97
C PHE A 89 5.67 -10.41 -9.85
N PRO A 90 6.57 -11.36 -10.15
CA PRO A 90 7.48 -11.90 -9.15
C PRO A 90 8.48 -10.82 -8.72
N LEU A 91 8.40 -10.40 -7.45
CA LEU A 91 9.33 -9.45 -6.85
C LEU A 91 10.51 -10.22 -6.24
N ARG A 92 11.72 -9.92 -6.68
CA ARG A 92 12.98 -10.53 -6.21
C ARG A 92 13.77 -9.55 -5.34
N THR A 93 13.75 -8.27 -5.69
CA THR A 93 14.42 -7.21 -4.94
C THR A 93 13.49 -6.01 -4.69
N VAL A 94 13.97 -5.02 -3.93
CA VAL A 94 13.21 -3.79 -3.65
C VAL A 94 13.01 -2.97 -4.93
N GLU A 95 13.94 -3.07 -5.87
CA GLU A 95 13.92 -2.39 -7.16
C GLU A 95 12.80 -2.90 -8.08
N ASP A 96 12.23 -4.08 -7.81
CA ASP A 96 11.07 -4.60 -8.54
C ASP A 96 9.74 -3.95 -8.06
N VAL A 97 9.73 -3.25 -6.92
CA VAL A 97 8.54 -2.70 -6.23
C VAL A 97 7.90 -1.46 -6.89
N PRO A 98 8.56 -0.69 -7.77
CA PRO A 98 7.87 0.24 -8.67
C PRO A 98 7.19 -0.45 -9.85
N PHE A 99 6.10 0.12 -10.35
CA PHE A 99 5.47 -0.34 -11.61
C PHE A 99 6.43 -0.16 -12.78
N ILE A 100 6.48 -1.16 -13.66
CA ILE A 100 7.26 -1.09 -14.89
C ILE A 100 6.48 -0.25 -15.90
N ASN A 101 7.15 0.71 -16.56
CA ASN A 101 6.61 1.36 -17.74
C ASN A 101 6.73 0.42 -18.94
N VAL A 102 5.65 -0.30 -19.28
CA VAL A 102 5.66 -1.29 -20.36
C VAL A 102 5.79 -0.67 -21.75
N TYR A 103 5.36 0.60 -21.92
CA TYR A 103 5.41 1.30 -23.21
C TYR A 103 6.85 1.68 -23.63
N GLU A 104 7.78 1.70 -22.68
CA GLU A 104 9.21 1.96 -22.93
C GLU A 104 10.03 0.67 -23.10
N ARG A 105 9.38 -0.50 -23.05
CA ARG A 105 10.04 -1.80 -23.18
C ARG A 105 9.79 -2.39 -24.57
N PRO A 106 10.76 -3.13 -25.13
CA PRO A 106 10.49 -3.99 -26.27
C PRO A 106 9.39 -5.00 -25.94
N GLU A 107 8.61 -5.39 -26.95
CA GLU A 107 7.62 -6.46 -26.80
C GLU A 107 8.32 -7.75 -26.33
N ASP A 108 7.82 -8.32 -25.24
CA ASP A 108 8.32 -9.57 -24.67
C ASP A 108 7.13 -10.41 -24.20
N ASN A 109 6.91 -11.54 -24.88
CA ASN A 109 5.86 -12.49 -24.54
C ASN A 109 6.39 -13.70 -23.76
N THR A 110 7.67 -13.71 -23.40
CA THR A 110 8.29 -14.78 -22.61
C THR A 110 7.78 -14.69 -21.17
N PRO A 111 7.05 -15.70 -20.66
CA PRO A 111 6.55 -15.69 -19.28
C PRO A 111 7.68 -15.52 -18.26
N PHE A 112 7.35 -15.00 -17.08
CA PHE A 112 8.31 -14.94 -15.99
C PHE A 112 8.81 -16.34 -15.61
N ASP A 113 10.14 -16.51 -15.52
CA ASP A 113 10.70 -17.67 -14.85
C ASP A 113 10.58 -17.51 -13.34
N ILE A 114 9.74 -18.36 -12.74
CA ILE A 114 9.48 -18.44 -11.30
C ILE A 114 9.92 -19.77 -10.70
N SER A 115 10.72 -20.55 -11.44
CA SER A 115 11.13 -21.90 -11.03
C SER A 115 11.88 -21.89 -9.69
N ASP A 116 12.71 -20.86 -9.46
CA ASP A 116 13.43 -20.64 -8.22
C ASP A 116 12.50 -20.34 -7.03
N ILE A 117 11.45 -19.54 -7.25
CA ILE A 117 10.43 -19.23 -6.23
C ILE A 117 9.67 -20.50 -5.84
N ILE A 118 9.28 -21.32 -6.82
CA ILE A 118 8.60 -22.60 -6.59
C ILE A 118 9.51 -23.54 -5.79
N ALA A 119 10.79 -23.66 -6.18
CA ALA A 119 11.75 -24.50 -5.49
C ALA A 119 11.98 -24.06 -4.04
N LYS A 120 12.04 -22.75 -3.77
CA LYS A 120 12.20 -22.19 -2.42
C LYS A 120 11.00 -22.51 -1.52
N ARG A 121 9.77 -22.39 -2.03
CA ARG A 121 8.56 -22.74 -1.28
C ARG A 121 8.54 -24.21 -0.85
N LYS A 122 8.93 -25.12 -1.75
CA LYS A 122 9.00 -26.57 -1.45
C LYS A 122 9.98 -26.91 -0.33
N LYS A 123 11.02 -26.10 -0.10
CA LYS A 123 12.00 -26.29 0.99
C LYS A 123 11.53 -25.73 2.33
N GLN A 124 10.50 -24.88 2.32
CA GLN A 124 9.93 -24.24 3.51
C GLN A 124 8.62 -24.90 3.97
N SER A 125 8.12 -25.88 3.21
CA SER A 125 6.94 -26.70 3.49
C SER A 125 7.36 -28.00 4.14
#